data_AF-A0A529QVJ4-F1
#
_entry.id   AF-A0A529QVJ4-F1
#
_cell.length_a   1.000
_cell.length_b   1.000
_cell.length_c   1.000
_cell.angle_alpha   90.00
_cell.angle_beta   90.00
_cell.angle_gamma   90.00
#
_symmetry.space_group_name_H-M   'P 1'
#
loop_
_entity.id
_entity.type
_entity.pdbx_description
1 polymer ?
#
loop_
_entity_poly.entity_id
_entity_poly.type
_entity_poly.pdbx_seq_one_letter_code
_entity_poly.pdbx_strand_id
1 'polypeptide(L)' 'MLLAAMRAAGFRNYAREWWHFTLAKEPFPKQRFDFPVTAN' A
#
# COMPACT_ATOMS: atom_id res chain seq x y z
N MET A 1 -5.72 7.18 14.76
CA MET A 1 -4.27 6.87 14.63
C MET A 1 -4.06 6.10 13.32
N LEU A 2 -3.49 6.72 12.28
CA LEU A 2 -3.38 6.19 10.90
C LEU A 2 -2.87 4.74 10.85
N LEU A 3 -1.82 4.43 11.60
CA LEU A 3 -1.25 3.09 11.68
C LEU A 3 -2.26 2.00 12.10
N ALA A 4 -3.10 2.30 13.09
CA ALA A 4 -4.10 1.35 13.58
C ALA A 4 -5.19 1.11 12.53
N ALA A 5 -5.64 2.17 11.86
CA ALA A 5 -6.63 2.06 10.78
C ALA A 5 -6.09 1.25 9.59
N MET A 6 -4.87 1.54 9.15
CA MET A 6 -4.22 0.82 8.05
C MET A 6 -3.99 -0.66 8.39
N ARG A 7 -3.56 -0.99 9.62
CA ARG A 7 -3.42 -2.38 10.08
C ARG A 7 -4.75 -3.13 10.08
N ALA A 8 -5.83 -2.50 10.55
CA ALA A 8 -7.16 -3.10 10.55
C ALA A 8 -7.67 -3.38 9.12
N ALA A 9 -7.29 -2.55 8.16
CA ALA A 9 -7.58 -2.75 6.73
C ALA A 9 -6.64 -3.74 6.03
N GLY A 10 -5.72 -4.40 6.75
CA GLY A 10 -4.83 -5.42 6.18
C GLY A 10 -3.55 -4.87 5.55
N PHE A 11 -3.20 -3.62 5.82
CA PHE A 11 -1.95 -3.03 5.36
C PHE A 11 -0.81 -3.24 6.35
N ARG A 12 0.39 -3.42 5.81
CA ARG A 12 1.65 -3.49 6.52
C ARG A 12 2.37 -2.16 6.40
N ASN A 13 2.70 -1.55 7.54
CA ASN A 13 3.49 -0.33 7.59
C ASN A 13 4.98 -0.61 7.34
N TYR A 14 5.64 0.35 6.71
CA TYR A 14 7.08 0.38 6.56
C TYR A 14 7.72 1.32 7.59
N ALA A 15 8.48 0.76 8.54
CA ALA A 15 8.97 1.53 9.70
C ALA A 15 9.90 2.71 9.36
N ARG A 16 10.55 2.69 8.18
CA ARG A 16 11.43 3.79 7.73
C ARG A 16 10.68 4.97 7.13
N GLU A 17 9.42 4.78 6.71
CA GLU A 17 8.61 5.82 6.09
C GLU A 17 7.20 5.75 6.69
N TRP A 18 6.85 6.68 7.58
CA TRP A 18 5.61 6.61 8.36
C TRP A 18 4.34 6.66 7.48
N TRP A 19 4.42 7.23 6.29
CA TRP A 19 3.36 7.30 5.29
C TRP A 19 3.24 6.05 4.39
N HIS A 20 4.23 5.15 4.41
CA HIS A 20 4.31 4.04 3.48
C HIS A 20 3.64 2.78 4.05
N PHE A 21 2.67 2.27 3.30
CA PHE A 21 1.94 1.05 3.61
C PHE A 21 1.82 0.16 2.36
N THR A 22 1.93 -1.15 2.54
CA THR A 22 1.76 -2.16 1.48
C THR A 22 0.64 -3.11 1.86
N LEU A 23 -0.20 -3.53 0.93
CA LEU A 23 -1.28 -4.50 1.20
C LEU A 23 -0.67 -5.88 1.48
N ALA A 24 -0.98 -6.50 2.62
CA ALA A 24 -0.35 -7.76 3.02
C ALA A 24 -0.72 -8.94 2.10
N LYS A 25 -1.90 -8.90 1.48
CA LYS A 25 -2.40 -9.88 0.50
C LYS A 25 -2.60 -9.22 -0.86
N GLU A 26 -1.60 -8.48 -1.33
CA GLU A 26 -1.67 -7.84 -2.65
C GLU A 26 -1.73 -8.89 -3.77
N PRO A 27 -2.58 -8.70 -4.79
CA PRO A 27 -2.73 -9.64 -5.91
C PRO A 27 -1.51 -9.70 -6.85
N PHE A 28 -0.68 -8.66 -6.89
CA PHE A 28 0.37 -8.50 -7.90
C PHE A 28 1.76 -8.16 -7.32
N PRO A 29 2.29 -8.92 -6.33
CA PRO A 29 3.47 -8.51 -5.54
C PRO A 29 4.78 -8.43 -6.34
N LYS A 30 4.83 -8.98 -7.55
CA LYS A 30 6.03 -9.01 -8.41
C LYS A 30 5.82 -8.29 -9.74
N GLN A 31 4.61 -7.83 -10.02
CA GLN A 31 4.26 -7.20 -11.28
C GLN A 31 4.29 -5.68 -11.10
N ARG A 32 5.12 -5.02 -11.91
CA ARG A 32 5.15 -3.57 -12.02
C ARG A 32 4.34 -3.20 -13.24
N PHE A 33 3.40 -2.29 -13.06
CA PHE A 33 2.58 -1.78 -14.14
C PHE A 33 3.19 -0.49 -14.70
N ASP A 34 3.10 -0.34 -16.02
CA ASP A 34 3.56 0.83 -16.77
C ASP A 34 2.42 1.31 -17.68
N PHE A 35 1.35 1.81 -17.06
CA PHE A 35 0.23 2.43 -17.78
C PHE A 35 0.03 3.86 -17.29
N PRO A 36 -0.49 4.77 -18.14
CA PRO A 36 -0.71 6.15 -17.75
C PRO A 36 -1.79 6.25 -16.66
N VAL A 37 -1.51 7.04 -15.62
CA VAL A 37 -2.49 7.37 -14.57
C VAL A 37 -3.21 8.64 -14.98
N THR A 38 -4.42 8.52 -15.54
CA THR A 38 -5.24 9.67 -15.93
C THR A 38 -6.29 9.96 -14.86
N ALA A 39 -6.31 11.18 -14.34
CA ALA A 39 -7.44 11.70 -13.57
C ALA A 39 -8.50 12.15 -14.56
N ASN A 40 -9.61 11.41 -14.65
CA ASN A 40 -10.75 11.83 -15.44
C ASN A 40 -11.54 12.92 -14.69
#